data_AF-A0A0F9EE67-F1
#
_entry.id   AF-A0A0F9EE67-F1
#
_cell.length_a   1.000
_cell.length_b   1.000
_cell.length_c   1.000
_cell.angle_alpha   90.00
_cell.angle_beta   90.00
_cell.angle_gamma   90.00
#
_symmetry.space_group_name_H-M   'P 1'
#
loop_
_entity.id
_entity.type
_entity.pdbx_description
1 polymer ?
#
loop_
_entity_poly.entity_id
_entity_poly.type
_entity_poly.pdbx_seq_one_letter_code
_entity_poly.pdbx_strand_id
1 'polypeptide(L)'
;MYQKKIDEFFFAGTTCCSLEEEMIKFIRFYKPDVVITHHPNEYAHWDHAETGKIVCRALKGAMKRMPAENRHWVPMVYFFAVHFRPESARIGVQIQPPDLLIDIQKTVEDKIDALMCYESQGHNNREAMVKRMNSYESEMGRANGLDYSEGFIFYYPLKRIFLEENFDGGFYNKKQIEI
;
A
#
# COMPACT_ATOMS: atom_id res chain seq x y z
N MET A 1 17.85 -7.38 -13.44
CA MET A 1 16.78 -8.06 -14.23
C MET A 1 15.49 -7.25 -14.28
N TYR A 2 15.04 -6.66 -13.16
CA TYR A 2 13.84 -5.81 -13.12
C TYR A 2 13.98 -4.49 -13.91
N GLN A 3 15.11 -3.77 -13.79
CA GLN A 3 15.33 -2.51 -14.53
C GLN A 3 15.20 -2.69 -16.05
N LYS A 4 15.78 -3.75 -16.60
CA LYS A 4 15.70 -4.06 -18.04
C LYS A 4 14.26 -4.32 -18.52
N LYS A 5 13.43 -4.96 -17.69
CA LYS A 5 12.00 -5.18 -17.98
C LYS A 5 11.19 -3.87 -17.91
N ILE A 6 11.55 -2.96 -17.02
CA ILE A 6 10.94 -1.63 -16.91
C ILE A 6 11.25 -0.84 -18.17
N ASP A 7 12.52 -0.80 -18.58
CA ASP A 7 12.96 -0.06 -19.76
C ASP A 7 12.27 -0.62 -21.03
N GLU A 8 12.22 -1.95 -21.20
CA GLU A 8 11.52 -2.58 -22.33
C GLU A 8 10.01 -2.25 -22.40
N PHE A 9 9.34 -2.06 -21.26
CA PHE A 9 7.93 -1.69 -21.22
C PHE A 9 7.68 -0.21 -21.58
N PHE A 10 8.50 0.71 -21.05
CA PHE A 10 8.31 2.15 -21.25
C PHE A 10 8.75 2.64 -22.64
N PHE A 11 9.71 1.98 -23.30
CA PHE A 11 10.21 2.40 -24.62
C PHE A 11 9.45 1.77 -25.81
N ALA A 12 8.43 0.94 -25.57
CA ALA A 12 7.66 0.25 -26.63
C ALA A 12 6.50 1.08 -27.24
N GLY A 13 6.55 2.41 -27.14
CA GLY A 13 5.64 3.33 -27.84
C GLY A 13 4.34 3.62 -27.11
N THR A 14 4.23 4.83 -26.58
CA THR A 14 2.97 5.41 -26.08
C THR A 14 2.07 5.81 -27.26
N THR A 15 1.31 4.85 -27.78
CA THR A 15 0.10 5.17 -28.54
C THR A 15 -0.96 5.73 -27.60
N CYS A 16 -1.78 6.68 -28.06
CA CYS A 16 -3.00 7.23 -27.45
C CYS A 16 -3.81 6.19 -26.63
N CYS A 17 -3.38 5.93 -25.40
CA CYS A 17 -4.04 5.06 -24.45
C CYS A 17 -4.24 5.87 -23.18
N SER A 18 -5.38 5.69 -22.54
CA SER A 18 -5.62 6.31 -21.23
C SER A 18 -4.66 5.75 -20.17
N LEU A 19 -4.38 6.51 -19.11
CA LEU A 19 -3.59 6.04 -17.95
C LEU A 19 -4.12 4.71 -17.38
N GLU A 20 -5.44 4.49 -17.45
CA GLU A 20 -6.06 3.23 -17.05
C GLU A 20 -5.62 2.06 -17.94
N GLU A 21 -5.54 2.26 -19.26
CA GLU A 21 -5.10 1.23 -20.20
C GLU A 21 -3.62 0.91 -20.05
N GLU A 22 -2.79 1.91 -19.81
CA GLU A 22 -1.39 1.71 -19.47
C GLU A 22 -1.26 0.89 -18.19
N MET A 23 -1.99 1.24 -17.15
CA MET A 23 -1.98 0.49 -15.88
C MET A 23 -2.48 -0.95 -16.04
N ILE A 24 -3.48 -1.19 -16.90
CA ILE A 24 -3.92 -2.55 -17.25
C ILE A 24 -2.78 -3.34 -17.90
N LYS A 25 -2.06 -2.74 -18.86
CA LYS A 25 -0.90 -3.37 -19.51
C LYS A 25 0.19 -3.68 -18.48
N PHE A 26 0.47 -2.76 -17.54
CA PHE A 26 1.42 -2.98 -16.45
C PHE A 26 1.02 -4.18 -15.58
N ILE A 27 -0.22 -4.23 -15.08
CA ILE A 27 -0.69 -5.33 -14.23
C ILE A 27 -0.60 -6.67 -14.98
N ARG A 28 -0.98 -6.70 -16.27
CA ARG A 28 -0.94 -7.93 -17.08
C ARG A 28 0.47 -8.39 -17.43
N PHE A 29 1.40 -7.46 -17.58
CA PHE A 29 2.80 -7.74 -17.87
C PHE A 29 3.53 -8.28 -16.64
N TYR A 30 3.39 -7.60 -15.50
CA TYR A 30 4.08 -7.98 -14.26
C TYR A 30 3.40 -9.11 -13.49
N LYS A 31 2.09 -9.32 -13.70
CA LYS A 31 1.28 -10.33 -13.00
C LYS A 31 1.49 -10.33 -11.48
N PRO A 32 1.31 -9.19 -10.78
CA PRO A 32 1.61 -9.10 -9.36
C PRO A 32 0.64 -9.92 -8.49
N ASP A 33 1.17 -10.55 -7.45
CA ASP A 33 0.36 -11.21 -6.41
C ASP A 33 -0.21 -10.21 -5.39
N VAL A 34 0.51 -9.09 -5.19
CA VAL A 34 0.16 -8.01 -4.27
C VAL A 34 0.23 -6.67 -5.00
N VAL A 35 -0.80 -5.85 -4.84
CA VAL A 35 -0.77 -4.42 -5.22
C VAL A 35 -1.00 -3.58 -3.98
N ILE A 36 -0.13 -2.60 -3.75
CA ILE A 36 -0.26 -1.59 -2.70
C ILE A 36 -0.38 -0.22 -3.40
N THR A 37 -1.40 0.56 -3.07
CA THR A 37 -1.65 1.87 -3.72
C THR A 37 -2.27 2.88 -2.75
N HIS A 38 -2.42 4.12 -3.19
CA HIS A 38 -3.18 5.14 -2.47
C HIS A 38 -4.66 4.80 -2.37
N HIS A 39 -5.29 5.20 -1.28
CA HIS A 39 -6.72 5.02 -1.09
C HIS A 39 -7.51 5.99 -1.98
N PRO A 40 -8.58 5.56 -2.67
CA PRO A 40 -9.28 6.37 -3.67
C PRO A 40 -10.02 7.58 -3.11
N ASN A 41 -10.24 7.62 -1.79
CA ASN A 41 -10.85 8.73 -1.07
C ASN A 41 -9.81 9.47 -0.23
N GLU A 42 -8.60 9.67 -0.75
CA GLU A 42 -7.60 10.53 -0.09
C GLU A 42 -7.93 12.01 -0.24
N TYR A 43 -7.75 12.75 0.86
CA TYR A 43 -8.08 14.18 0.90
C TYR A 43 -6.84 15.06 1.10
N ALA A 44 -5.70 14.49 1.49
CA ALA A 44 -4.46 15.23 1.69
C ALA A 44 -3.82 15.67 0.36
N HIS A 45 -3.93 14.85 -0.68
CA HIS A 45 -3.40 15.15 -2.01
C HIS A 45 -4.28 14.55 -3.10
N TRP A 46 -4.72 15.38 -4.05
CA TRP A 46 -5.66 14.96 -5.10
C TRP A 46 -5.09 13.87 -6.01
N ASP A 47 -3.79 13.96 -6.35
CA ASP A 47 -3.13 12.94 -7.17
C ASP A 47 -3.08 11.56 -6.51
N HIS A 48 -3.03 11.50 -5.16
CA HIS A 48 -3.10 10.22 -4.47
C HIS A 48 -4.47 9.57 -4.66
N ALA A 49 -5.54 10.35 -4.46
CA ALA A 49 -6.91 9.86 -4.65
C ALA A 49 -7.15 9.41 -6.09
N GLU A 50 -6.66 10.17 -7.07
CA GLU A 50 -6.82 9.82 -8.48
C GLU A 50 -5.99 8.58 -8.85
N THR A 51 -4.76 8.45 -8.33
CA THR A 51 -3.95 7.24 -8.46
C THR A 51 -4.70 6.02 -7.92
N GLY A 52 -5.27 6.11 -6.72
CA GLY A 52 -6.09 5.04 -6.14
C GLY A 52 -7.26 4.63 -7.03
N LYS A 53 -7.99 5.61 -7.60
CA LYS A 53 -9.12 5.34 -8.52
C LYS A 53 -8.66 4.68 -9.82
N ILE A 54 -7.58 5.17 -10.44
CA ILE A 54 -7.03 4.61 -11.68
C ILE A 54 -6.62 3.15 -11.45
N VAL A 55 -5.87 2.86 -10.37
CA VAL A 55 -5.46 1.50 -10.03
C VAL A 55 -6.67 0.58 -9.79
N CYS A 56 -7.69 1.05 -9.06
CA CYS A 56 -8.93 0.28 -8.85
C CYS A 56 -9.64 -0.09 -10.15
N ARG A 57 -9.74 0.85 -11.11
CA ARG A 57 -10.33 0.60 -12.43
C ARG A 57 -9.45 -0.36 -13.23
N ALA A 58 -8.14 -0.17 -13.20
CA ALA A 58 -7.18 -1.01 -13.90
C ALA A 58 -7.17 -2.46 -13.38
N LEU A 59 -7.30 -2.70 -12.07
CA LEU A 59 -7.44 -4.04 -11.49
C LEU A 59 -8.65 -4.79 -12.08
N LYS A 60 -9.82 -4.13 -12.16
CA LYS A 60 -11.02 -4.69 -12.80
C LYS A 60 -10.78 -4.91 -14.30
N GLY A 61 -10.10 -3.97 -14.95
CA GLY A 61 -9.76 -4.05 -16.37
C GLY A 61 -8.83 -5.21 -16.70
N ALA A 62 -7.77 -5.40 -15.92
CA ALA A 62 -6.79 -6.47 -16.07
C ALA A 62 -7.44 -7.85 -16.00
N MET A 63 -8.41 -8.03 -15.09
CA MET A 63 -9.16 -9.27 -14.92
C MET A 63 -10.22 -9.51 -16.00
N LYS A 64 -10.92 -8.46 -16.48
CA LYS A 64 -12.15 -8.63 -17.30
C LYS A 64 -12.01 -8.28 -18.78
N ARG A 65 -11.17 -7.32 -19.16
CA ARG A 65 -11.11 -6.83 -20.56
C ARG A 65 -10.52 -7.88 -21.50
N MET A 66 -10.82 -7.77 -22.79
CA MET A 66 -10.16 -8.54 -23.83
C MET A 66 -8.73 -7.99 -24.09
N PRO A 67 -7.83 -8.80 -24.66
CA PRO A 67 -8.02 -10.20 -24.97
C PRO A 67 -7.85 -11.08 -23.71
N ALA A 68 -8.44 -12.28 -23.69
CA ALA A 68 -8.64 -13.06 -22.46
C ALA A 68 -7.38 -13.78 -21.99
N GLU A 69 -6.50 -14.15 -22.94
CA GLU A 69 -5.25 -14.88 -22.75
C GLU A 69 -4.24 -14.17 -21.85
N ASN A 70 -4.35 -12.85 -21.70
CA ASN A 70 -3.46 -12.04 -20.87
C ASN A 70 -4.15 -11.48 -19.63
N ARG A 71 -5.31 -12.02 -19.24
CA ARG A 71 -5.98 -11.58 -18.01
C ARG A 71 -5.14 -11.95 -16.79
N HIS A 72 -5.16 -11.06 -15.81
CA HIS A 72 -4.54 -11.30 -14.51
C HIS A 72 -5.48 -10.82 -13.41
N TRP A 73 -5.69 -11.66 -12.41
CA TRP A 73 -6.37 -11.28 -11.17
C TRP A 73 -5.30 -11.12 -10.10
N VAL A 74 -5.32 -9.97 -9.42
CA VAL A 74 -4.43 -9.69 -8.30
C VAL A 74 -5.11 -10.18 -7.02
N PRO A 75 -4.56 -11.20 -6.33
CA PRO A 75 -5.17 -11.78 -5.14
C PRO A 75 -5.27 -10.81 -3.96
N MET A 76 -4.23 -10.01 -3.73
CA MET A 76 -4.13 -9.12 -2.58
C MET A 76 -3.98 -7.67 -3.01
N VAL A 77 -4.88 -6.81 -2.54
CA VAL A 77 -4.86 -5.38 -2.85
C VAL A 77 -5.05 -4.59 -1.56
N TYR A 78 -4.07 -3.75 -1.26
CA TYR A 78 -4.01 -2.94 -0.05
C TYR A 78 -3.93 -1.46 -0.40
N PHE A 79 -4.52 -0.63 0.45
CA PHE A 79 -4.31 0.80 0.44
C PHE A 79 -3.42 1.23 1.58
N PHE A 80 -2.55 2.21 1.35
CA PHE A 80 -1.84 2.86 2.45
C PHE A 80 -2.83 3.52 3.41
N ALA A 81 -2.68 3.32 4.73
CA ALA A 81 -3.51 3.97 5.74
C ALA A 81 -3.12 5.45 5.99
N VAL A 82 -2.79 6.19 4.93
CA VAL A 82 -2.35 7.60 4.99
C VAL A 82 -3.45 8.55 5.47
N HIS A 83 -4.72 8.11 5.50
CA HIS A 83 -5.84 8.86 6.10
C HIS A 83 -5.80 8.90 7.62
N PHE A 84 -5.10 7.95 8.25
CA PHE A 84 -4.83 7.98 9.68
C PHE A 84 -3.59 8.84 9.95
N ARG A 85 -3.63 10.07 9.47
CA ARG A 85 -2.63 11.10 9.75
C ARG A 85 -3.33 12.35 10.31
N PRO A 86 -2.77 13.04 11.31
CA PRO A 86 -3.27 14.29 11.88
C PRO A 86 -3.61 15.36 10.85
N GLU A 87 -2.91 15.39 9.72
CA GLU A 87 -3.21 16.29 8.61
C GLU A 87 -4.61 16.02 8.03
N SER A 88 -5.02 14.74 7.97
CA SER A 88 -6.39 14.34 7.57
C SER A 88 -7.41 14.65 8.67
N ALA A 89 -7.02 14.54 9.95
CA ALA A 89 -7.87 14.92 11.08
C ALA A 89 -8.20 16.43 11.06
N ARG A 90 -7.22 17.27 10.67
CA ARG A 90 -7.35 18.74 10.61
C ARG A 90 -8.39 19.23 9.60
N ILE A 91 -8.71 18.44 8.58
CA ILE A 91 -9.68 18.77 7.55
C ILE A 91 -11.03 18.06 7.74
N GLY A 92 -11.26 17.44 8.91
CA GLY A 92 -12.55 16.85 9.28
C GLY A 92 -12.92 15.59 8.48
N VAL A 93 -11.93 14.94 7.85
CA VAL A 93 -12.13 13.71 7.08
C VAL A 93 -12.35 12.54 8.03
N GLN A 94 -13.30 11.67 7.69
CA GLN A 94 -13.49 10.43 8.42
C GLN A 94 -12.23 9.55 8.28
N ILE A 95 -11.53 9.40 9.39
CA ILE A 95 -10.34 8.58 9.47
C ILE A 95 -10.77 7.11 9.53
N GLN A 96 -10.52 6.35 8.46
CA GLN A 96 -10.66 4.90 8.51
C GLN A 96 -9.43 4.31 9.22
N PRO A 97 -9.61 3.52 10.29
CA PRO A 97 -8.50 2.81 10.91
C PRO A 97 -7.93 1.77 9.93
N PRO A 98 -6.64 1.44 10.02
CA PRO A 98 -6.07 0.35 9.23
C PRO A 98 -6.76 -0.98 9.56
N ASP A 99 -6.95 -1.82 8.55
CA ASP A 99 -7.45 -3.20 8.71
C ASP A 99 -6.31 -4.19 9.01
N LEU A 100 -5.08 -3.82 8.66
CA LEU A 100 -3.86 -4.62 8.84
C LEU A 100 -2.72 -3.74 9.34
N LEU A 101 -1.99 -4.23 10.33
CA LEU A 101 -0.73 -3.65 10.80
C LEU A 101 0.40 -4.63 10.50
N ILE A 102 1.50 -4.12 9.94
CA ILE A 102 2.72 -4.87 9.70
C ILE A 102 3.80 -4.38 10.66
N ASP A 103 4.40 -5.32 11.41
CA ASP A 103 5.57 -5.05 12.25
C ASP A 103 6.77 -4.71 11.36
N ILE A 104 7.33 -3.52 11.56
CA ILE A 104 8.48 -3.00 10.83
C ILE A 104 9.68 -2.71 11.76
N GLN A 105 9.70 -3.22 12.99
CA GLN A 105 10.80 -2.97 13.95
C GLN A 105 12.17 -3.26 13.35
N LYS A 106 12.29 -4.33 12.54
CA LYS A 106 13.55 -4.77 11.93
C LYS A 106 13.94 -3.97 10.69
N THR A 107 13.02 -3.23 10.08
CA THR A 107 13.19 -2.55 8.78
C THR A 107 12.92 -1.05 8.85
N VAL A 108 12.66 -0.49 10.05
CA VAL A 108 12.37 0.93 10.23
C VAL A 108 13.57 1.80 9.84
N GLU A 109 14.80 1.34 10.11
CA GLU A 109 16.02 2.05 9.68
C GLU A 109 16.15 2.05 8.16
N ASP A 110 15.89 0.93 7.47
CA ASP A 110 15.89 0.88 6.00
C ASP A 110 14.87 1.85 5.39
N LYS A 111 13.71 1.99 6.03
CA LYS A 111 12.69 2.97 5.62
C LYS A 111 13.17 4.41 5.81
N ILE A 112 13.83 4.72 6.93
CA ILE A 112 14.41 6.05 7.16
C ILE A 112 15.47 6.35 6.10
N ASP A 113 16.37 5.39 5.83
CA ASP A 113 17.43 5.51 4.84
C ASP A 113 16.85 5.75 3.45
N ALA A 114 15.84 4.99 3.05
CA ALA A 114 15.15 5.17 1.77
C ALA A 114 14.48 6.55 1.65
N LEU A 115 13.85 7.05 2.72
CA LEU A 115 13.23 8.38 2.72
C LEU A 115 14.26 9.50 2.63
N MET A 116 15.42 9.32 3.25
CA MET A 116 16.53 10.29 3.24
C MET A 116 17.19 10.43 1.87
N CYS A 117 17.02 9.47 0.96
CA CYS A 117 17.48 9.61 -0.44
C CYS A 117 16.73 10.72 -1.21
N TYR A 118 15.56 11.16 -0.74
CA TYR A 118 14.76 12.21 -1.40
C TYR A 118 15.15 13.61 -0.91
N GLU A 119 16.43 13.99 -1.06
CA GLU A 119 16.95 15.28 -0.59
C GLU A 119 16.16 16.49 -1.15
N SER A 120 15.70 16.40 -2.40
CA SER A 120 14.90 17.45 -3.05
C SER A 120 13.52 17.65 -2.42
N GLN A 121 13.03 16.67 -1.66
CA GLN A 121 11.80 16.76 -0.86
C GLN A 121 12.06 17.32 0.54
N GLY A 122 13.28 17.79 0.82
CA GLY A 122 13.69 18.29 2.13
C GLY A 122 13.98 17.19 3.16
N HIS A 123 14.11 15.93 2.73
CA HIS A 123 14.42 14.81 3.60
C HIS A 123 15.94 14.66 3.80
N ASN A 124 16.58 15.68 4.37
CA ASN A 124 18.04 15.69 4.59
C ASN A 124 18.44 15.71 6.07
N ASN A 125 17.47 15.55 6.98
CA ASN A 125 17.70 15.53 8.42
C ASN A 125 17.18 14.23 9.03
N ARG A 126 18.10 13.35 9.46
CA ARG A 126 17.76 12.06 10.07
C ARG A 126 16.99 12.21 11.36
N GLU A 127 17.35 13.14 12.24
CA GLU A 127 16.65 13.34 13.50
C GLU A 127 15.18 13.73 13.27
N ALA A 128 14.93 14.60 12.29
CA ALA A 128 13.58 14.96 11.87
C ALA A 128 12.81 13.74 11.32
N MET A 129 13.48 12.86 10.56
CA MET A 129 12.87 11.64 10.03
C MET A 129 12.54 10.62 11.13
N VAL A 130 13.46 10.40 12.06
CA VAL A 130 13.24 9.55 13.25
C VAL A 130 12.07 10.09 14.07
N LYS A 131 11.98 11.41 14.26
CA LYS A 131 10.84 12.04 14.94
C LYS A 131 9.52 11.78 14.21
N ARG A 132 9.51 11.80 12.88
CA ARG A 132 8.35 11.48 12.05
C ARG A 132 7.94 10.01 12.13
N MET A 133 8.89 9.08 12.22
CA MET A 133 8.59 7.65 12.44
C MET A 133 8.03 7.41 13.85
N ASN A 134 8.61 8.08 14.84
CA ASN A 134 8.17 8.04 16.25
C ASN A 134 6.79 8.66 16.50
N SER A 135 6.23 9.43 15.56
CA SER A 135 4.84 9.84 15.64
C SER A 135 3.93 8.77 15.07
N TYR A 136 3.96 8.54 13.76
CA TYR A 136 2.88 7.78 13.09
C TYR A 136 3.02 6.28 13.22
N GLU A 137 4.18 5.76 12.85
CA GLU A 137 4.43 4.33 12.86
C GLU A 137 4.44 3.82 14.31
N SER A 138 4.90 4.66 15.25
CA SER A 138 4.93 4.32 16.67
C SER A 138 3.59 4.47 17.38
N GLU A 139 2.76 5.46 17.03
CA GLU A 139 1.42 5.60 17.61
C GLU A 139 0.52 4.41 17.24
N MET A 140 0.58 3.97 15.98
CA MET A 140 -0.13 2.76 15.54
C MET A 140 0.42 1.49 16.18
N GLY A 141 1.76 1.38 16.27
CA GLY A 141 2.42 0.23 16.85
C GLY A 141 2.07 0.07 18.33
N ARG A 142 2.17 1.16 19.10
CA ARG A 142 2.01 1.12 20.56
C ARG A 142 0.62 0.70 21.00
N ALA A 143 -0.41 1.06 20.23
CA ALA A 143 -1.77 0.58 20.46
C ALA A 143 -1.90 -0.96 20.38
N ASN A 144 -0.91 -1.64 19.78
CA ASN A 144 -0.88 -3.07 19.53
C ASN A 144 0.39 -3.77 20.08
N GLY A 145 1.13 -3.11 20.97
CA GLY A 145 2.32 -3.68 21.62
C GLY A 145 3.59 -3.72 20.74
N LEU A 146 3.62 -2.95 19.65
CA LEU A 146 4.77 -2.80 18.76
C LEU A 146 5.38 -1.40 18.92
N ASP A 147 6.68 -1.26 18.69
CA ASP A 147 7.31 0.07 18.69
C ASP A 147 7.08 0.82 17.39
N TYR A 148 6.96 0.09 16.28
CA TYR A 148 6.71 0.62 14.94
C TYR A 148 5.86 -0.35 14.12
N SER A 149 4.82 0.16 13.46
CA SER A 149 4.02 -0.62 12.53
C SER A 149 3.49 0.23 11.38
N GLU A 150 3.45 -0.34 10.16
CA GLU A 150 2.76 0.26 9.02
C GLU A 150 1.32 -0.23 8.91
N GLY A 151 0.39 0.71 8.71
CA GLY A 151 -1.03 0.43 8.53
C GLY A 151 -1.47 0.34 7.08
N PHE A 152 -2.32 -0.66 6.79
CA PHE A 152 -2.93 -0.89 5.49
C PHE A 152 -4.44 -1.12 5.61
N ILE A 153 -5.17 -0.72 4.56
CA ILE A 153 -6.63 -0.90 4.44
C ILE A 153 -6.88 -1.90 3.30
N PHE A 154 -7.82 -2.83 3.48
CA PHE A 154 -8.13 -3.81 2.45
C PHE A 154 -9.01 -3.20 1.34
N TYR A 155 -8.69 -3.48 0.07
CA TYR A 155 -9.57 -3.11 -1.04
C TYR A 155 -10.82 -4.00 -1.11
N TYR A 156 -10.63 -5.32 -0.98
CA TYR A 156 -11.70 -6.27 -0.77
C TYR A 156 -11.65 -6.73 0.68
N PRO A 157 -12.76 -6.76 1.44
CA PRO A 157 -12.74 -7.34 2.77
C PRO A 157 -12.16 -8.76 2.67
N LEU A 158 -11.32 -9.17 3.62
CA LEU A 158 -10.78 -10.53 3.74
C LEU A 158 -11.94 -11.53 3.88
N LYS A 159 -12.59 -11.85 2.76
CA LYS A 159 -13.51 -12.95 2.63
C LYS A 159 -12.80 -13.99 1.79
N ARG A 160 -12.26 -15.00 2.49
CA ARG A 160 -12.08 -16.40 2.04
C ARG A 160 -10.68 -16.92 1.71
N ILE A 161 -9.60 -16.12 1.72
CA ILE A 161 -8.27 -16.65 1.32
C ILE A 161 -7.39 -17.07 2.50
N PHE A 162 -7.46 -16.41 3.66
CA PHE A 162 -6.56 -16.70 4.80
C PHE A 162 -7.24 -17.35 6.01
N LEU A 163 -8.57 -17.46 6.03
CA LEU A 163 -9.29 -18.01 7.19
C LEU A 163 -9.24 -19.54 7.27
N GLU A 164 -8.81 -20.25 6.23
CA GLU A 164 -8.82 -21.73 6.23
C GLU A 164 -7.53 -22.36 6.77
N GLU A 165 -6.40 -21.63 6.85
CA GLU A 165 -5.14 -22.23 7.35
C GLU A 165 -4.61 -21.64 8.67
N ASN A 166 -5.05 -20.44 9.12
CA ASN A 166 -4.51 -19.82 10.35
C ASN A 166 -5.55 -19.03 11.18
N PHE A 167 -6.84 -19.37 11.13
CA PHE A 167 -7.86 -18.70 11.96
C PHE A 167 -8.49 -19.67 12.96
N ASP A 168 -7.99 -19.69 14.19
CA ASP A 168 -8.56 -20.41 15.33
C ASP A 168 -9.69 -19.64 16.03
N GLY A 169 -10.28 -18.63 15.38
CA GLY A 169 -11.56 -18.06 15.78
C GLY A 169 -11.57 -17.38 17.16
N GLY A 170 -10.44 -16.89 17.66
CA GLY A 170 -10.35 -16.26 18.97
C GLY A 170 -10.46 -14.74 18.92
N PHE A 171 -11.64 -14.18 19.19
CA PHE A 171 -11.71 -12.88 19.87
C PHE A 171 -10.94 -13.04 21.19
N TYR A 172 -9.86 -12.27 21.38
CA TYR A 172 -9.08 -12.13 22.61
C TYR A 172 -9.09 -13.33 23.56
N ASN A 173 -8.04 -14.16 23.54
CA ASN A 173 -7.65 -14.85 24.76
C ASN A 173 -6.14 -14.92 24.93
N LYS A 174 -5.69 -14.41 26.09
CA LYS A 174 -4.31 -14.44 26.56
C LYS A 174 -3.80 -15.88 26.57
N LYS A 175 -2.79 -16.18 25.75
CA LYS A 175 -1.73 -17.12 26.13
C LYS A 175 -0.45 -16.74 25.41
N GLN A 176 0.57 -16.48 26.23
CA GLN A 176 1.97 -16.34 25.85
C GLN A 176 2.37 -17.44 24.87
N ILE A 177 3.03 -17.05 23.78
CA ILE A 177 3.92 -17.96 23.06
C ILE A 177 5.33 -17.58 23.53
N GLU A 178 5.90 -18.45 24.35
CA GLU A 178 7.35 -18.48 24.61
C GLU A 178 8.06 -18.87 23.32
N ILE A 179 9.10 -18.11 22.97
CA ILE A 179 10.28 -18.58 22.25
C ILE A 179 11.49 -18.10 23.04
#